data_AF-A0AA42BEF5-F1
#
_entry.id   AF-A0AA42BEF5-F1
#
_cell.length_a   1.000
_cell.length_b   1.000
_cell.length_c   1.000
_cell.angle_alpha   90.00
_cell.angle_beta   90.00
_cell.angle_gamma   90.00
#
_symmetry.space_group_name_H-M   'P 1'
#
loop_
_entity.id
_entity.type
_entity.pdbx_description
1 polymer ?
#
loop_
_entity_poly.entity_id
_entity_poly.type
_entity_poly.pdbx_seq_one_letter_code
_entity_poly.pdbx_strand_id
1 'polypeptide(L)'
;QALAAQDARVTVRHEGFAALAGLPPASLDGILLDLGVSSPQLDDAARGFSFRHDGPLDMRMDPTRGISAAEWLATATVAEMTEVIRDYGEERFAAQIAKAIDRRRQ
;
A
#
# COMPACT_ATOMS: atom_id res chain seq x y z
N GLN A 1 -16.56 6.60 9.40
CA GLN A 1 -17.64 5.89 10.11
C GLN A 1 -18.78 6.82 10.55
N ALA A 2 -18.50 8.03 11.05
CA ALA A 2 -19.55 8.96 11.50
C ALA A 2 -20.60 9.35 10.42
N LEU A 3 -20.17 9.57 9.17
CA LEU A 3 -21.10 9.87 8.06
C LEU A 3 -21.98 8.68 7.67
N ALA A 4 -21.42 7.47 7.65
CA ALA A 4 -22.19 6.26 7.36
C ALA A 4 -23.23 5.94 8.45
N ALA A 5 -22.95 6.29 9.71
CA ALA A 5 -23.91 6.14 10.81
C ALA A 5 -25.16 7.04 10.66
N GLN A 6 -25.12 8.03 9.77
CA GLN A 6 -26.24 8.95 9.52
C GLN A 6 -27.13 8.52 8.35
N ASP A 7 -26.72 7.51 7.57
CA ASP A 7 -27.46 7.03 6.39
C ASP A 7 -27.47 5.50 6.32
N ALA A 8 -28.62 4.90 6.62
CA ALA A 8 -28.81 3.45 6.62
C ALA A 8 -28.58 2.77 5.26
N ARG A 9 -28.53 3.54 4.16
CA ARG A 9 -28.25 3.02 2.81
C ARG A 9 -26.77 2.73 2.60
N VAL A 10 -25.88 3.26 3.45
CA VAL A 10 -24.43 3.15 3.31
C VAL A 10 -23.88 2.22 4.38
N THR A 11 -23.24 1.11 3.96
CA THR A 11 -22.52 0.21 4.86
C THR A 11 -21.02 0.32 4.60
N VAL A 12 -20.21 0.48 5.66
CA VAL A 12 -18.75 0.53 5.57
C VAL A 12 -18.16 -0.75 6.15
N ARG A 13 -17.26 -1.40 5.41
CA ARG A 13 -16.51 -2.59 5.84
C ARG A 13 -15.01 -2.29 5.77
N HIS A 14 -14.27 -2.61 6.83
CA HIS A 14 -12.81 -2.42 6.86
C HIS A 14 -12.09 -3.71 6.41
N GLU A 15 -12.06 -3.94 5.10
CA GLU A 15 -11.49 -5.13 4.48
C GLU A 15 -10.83 -4.75 3.14
N GLY A 16 -9.86 -5.56 2.69
CA GLY A 16 -9.32 -5.44 1.34
C GLY A 16 -10.35 -5.87 0.30
N PHE A 17 -10.37 -5.22 -0.86
CA PHE A 17 -11.37 -5.52 -1.92
C PHE A 17 -11.30 -6.96 -2.45
N ALA A 18 -10.21 -7.70 -2.20
CA ALA A 18 -10.13 -9.14 -2.50
C ALA A 18 -11.22 -9.94 -1.75
N ALA A 19 -11.71 -9.46 -0.60
CA ALA A 19 -12.81 -10.06 0.14
C ALA A 19 -14.17 -10.01 -0.61
N LEU A 20 -14.29 -9.19 -1.67
CA LEU A 20 -15.47 -9.18 -2.53
C LEU A 20 -15.76 -10.56 -3.13
N ALA A 21 -14.73 -11.41 -3.31
CA ALA A 21 -14.89 -12.78 -3.78
C ALA A 21 -15.75 -13.66 -2.86
N GLY A 22 -15.93 -13.28 -1.59
CA GLY A 22 -16.78 -13.98 -0.63
C GLY A 22 -18.25 -13.52 -0.62
N LEU A 23 -18.63 -12.54 -1.44
CA LEU A 23 -20.02 -12.06 -1.48
C LEU A 23 -20.92 -13.05 -2.24
N PRO A 24 -22.23 -13.13 -1.89
CA PRO A 24 -23.16 -13.99 -2.61
C PRO A 24 -23.23 -13.61 -4.09
N PRO A 25 -23.39 -14.60 -4.99
CA PRO A 25 -23.61 -14.32 -6.41
C PRO A 25 -24.80 -13.39 -6.62
N ALA A 26 -24.68 -12.46 -7.58
CA ALA A 26 -25.72 -11.49 -7.94
C ALA A 26 -26.21 -10.59 -6.78
N SER A 27 -25.40 -10.39 -5.73
CA SER A 27 -25.74 -9.48 -4.63
C SER A 27 -25.43 -8.00 -4.90
N LEU A 28 -24.92 -7.66 -6.09
CA LEU A 28 -24.48 -6.32 -6.45
C LEU A 28 -24.96 -5.99 -7.87
N ASP A 29 -25.51 -4.78 -8.04
CA ASP A 29 -25.91 -4.26 -9.36
C ASP A 29 -24.73 -3.61 -10.12
N GLY A 30 -23.66 -3.24 -9.40
CA GLY A 30 -22.48 -2.60 -9.98
C GLY A 30 -21.33 -2.50 -8.99
N ILE A 31 -20.12 -2.33 -9.51
CA ILE A 31 -18.88 -2.18 -8.74
C ILE A 31 -18.15 -0.95 -9.27
N LEU A 32 -17.75 -0.06 -8.36
CA LEU A 32 -16.85 1.05 -8.64
C LEU A 32 -15.54 0.80 -7.87
N LEU A 33 -14.41 0.87 -8.58
CA LEU A 33 -13.07 0.78 -8.01
C LEU A 33 -12.30 2.05 -8.38
N ASP A 34 -12.00 2.88 -7.39
CA ASP A 34 -11.04 3.97 -7.51
C ASP A 34 -9.71 3.48 -6.94
N LEU A 35 -8.78 3.14 -7.84
CA LEU A 35 -7.53 2.48 -7.49
C LEU A 35 -6.41 3.50 -7.29
N GLY A 36 -5.71 3.38 -6.17
CA GLY A 36 -4.56 4.21 -5.87
C GLY A 36 -4.45 4.50 -4.38
N VAL A 37 -3.73 5.56 -4.07
CA VAL A 37 -3.63 6.11 -2.72
C VAL A 37 -4.50 7.35 -2.59
N SER A 38 -5.11 7.51 -1.43
CA SER A 38 -5.92 8.67 -1.06
C SER A 38 -5.06 9.87 -0.67
N SER A 39 -5.59 11.09 -0.77
CA SER A 39 -4.88 12.31 -0.35
C SER A 39 -4.36 12.25 1.09
N PRO A 40 -5.14 11.76 2.10
CA PRO A 40 -4.62 11.61 3.45
C PRO A 40 -3.39 10.69 3.54
N GLN A 41 -3.24 9.69 2.67
CA GLN A 41 -2.06 8.84 2.65
C GLN A 41 -0.82 9.56 2.09
N LEU A 42 -1.00 10.50 1.16
CA LEU A 42 0.09 11.27 0.55
C LEU A 42 0.47 12.54 1.33
N ASP A 43 -0.50 13.11 2.05
CA ASP A 43 -0.34 14.39 2.76
C ASP A 43 0.08 14.19 4.22
N ASP A 44 -0.27 13.07 4.84
CA ASP A 44 0.19 12.71 6.18
C ASP A 44 1.57 12.01 6.12
N ALA A 45 2.61 12.71 6.57
CA ALA A 45 3.97 12.17 6.60
C ALA A 45 4.10 10.90 7.46
N ALA A 46 3.26 10.72 8.49
CA ALA A 46 3.29 9.52 9.33
C ALA A 46 2.93 8.23 8.57
N ARG A 47 2.34 8.36 7.36
CA ARG A 47 1.97 7.24 6.50
C ARG A 47 3.12 6.73 5.62
N GLY A 48 4.15 7.55 5.41
CA GLY A 48 5.36 7.13 4.69
C GLY A 48 5.21 6.91 3.19
N PHE A 49 4.13 7.38 2.54
CA PHE A 49 3.94 7.23 1.09
C PHE A 49 4.61 8.32 0.25
N SER A 50 5.04 9.42 0.87
CA SER A 50 5.55 10.61 0.18
C SER A 50 7.01 10.86 0.58
N PHE A 51 7.86 11.15 -0.40
CA PHE A 51 9.24 11.59 -0.17
C PHE A 51 9.35 13.09 0.16
N ARG A 52 8.24 13.84 0.16
CA ARG A 52 8.24 15.30 0.35
C ARG A 52 8.51 15.72 1.79
N HIS A 53 8.14 14.89 2.76
CA HIS A 53 8.28 15.14 4.18
C HIS A 53 8.86 13.91 4.86
N ASP A 54 9.70 14.11 5.87
CA ASP A 54 10.24 13.01 6.66
C ASP A 54 9.13 12.31 7.47
N GLY A 55 9.18 10.98 7.48
CA GLY A 55 8.25 10.11 8.18
C GLY A 55 8.76 8.67 8.24
N PRO A 56 8.10 7.79 9.01
CA PRO A 56 8.45 6.39 9.02
C PRO A 56 8.24 5.78 7.63
N LEU A 57 9.14 4.90 7.20
CA LEU A 57 9.01 4.18 5.94
C LEU A 57 8.00 3.01 6.09
N ASP A 58 6.71 3.36 6.23
CA ASP A 58 5.62 2.41 6.46
C ASP A 58 5.01 1.90 5.14
N MET A 59 4.32 2.79 4.41
CA MET A 59 3.64 2.51 3.12
C MET A 59 2.49 1.47 3.17
N ARG A 60 2.04 1.02 4.35
CA ARG A 60 0.85 0.15 4.43
C ARG A 60 -0.44 0.96 4.31
N MET A 61 -1.37 0.46 3.49
CA MET A 61 -2.73 1.02 3.44
C MET A 61 -3.49 0.80 4.76
N ASP A 62 -3.37 -0.40 5.33
CA ASP A 62 -3.83 -0.76 6.68
C ASP A 62 -2.63 -0.99 7.60
N PRO A 63 -2.26 -0.02 8.45
CA PRO A 63 -1.12 -0.14 9.37
C PRO A 63 -1.32 -1.16 10.50
N THR A 64 -2.51 -1.74 10.66
CA THR A 64 -2.80 -2.69 11.75
C THR A 64 -2.30 -4.11 11.46
N ARG A 65 -1.86 -4.39 10.22
CA ARG A 65 -1.42 -5.72 9.79
C ARG A 65 -0.36 -5.65 8.69
N GLY A 66 0.32 -6.78 8.45
CA GLY A 66 1.32 -6.90 7.39
C GLY A 66 2.65 -6.22 7.74
N ILE A 67 3.59 -6.29 6.79
CA ILE A 67 4.96 -5.76 6.94
C ILE A 67 5.04 -4.34 6.38
N SER A 68 5.73 -3.45 7.09
CA SER A 68 6.09 -2.13 6.58
C SER A 68 7.16 -2.23 5.48
N ALA A 69 7.28 -1.19 4.66
CA ALA A 69 8.36 -1.06 3.69
C ALA A 69 9.74 -1.11 4.37
N ALA A 70 9.90 -0.49 5.55
CA ALA A 70 11.13 -0.56 6.34
C ALA A 70 11.50 -2.00 6.72
N GLU A 71 10.55 -2.76 7.29
CA GLU A 71 10.78 -4.15 7.70
C GLU A 71 11.09 -5.06 6.51
N TRP A 72 10.39 -4.86 5.39
CA TRP A 72 10.68 -5.59 4.17
C TRP A 72 12.08 -5.27 3.63
N LEU A 73 12.43 -3.98 3.53
CA LEU A 73 13.77 -3.55 3.10
C LEU A 73 14.87 -3.95 4.07
N ALA A 74 14.57 -4.28 5.33
CA ALA A 74 15.57 -4.80 6.26
C ALA A 74 15.95 -6.26 5.97
N THR A 75 15.08 -7.03 5.29
CA THR A 75 15.22 -8.49 5.14
C THR A 75 15.29 -8.97 3.69
N ALA A 76 14.69 -8.23 2.74
CA ALA A 76 14.65 -8.57 1.34
C ALA A 76 16.05 -8.70 0.73
N THR A 77 16.27 -9.67 -0.14
CA THR A 77 17.52 -9.83 -0.88
C THR A 77 17.67 -8.76 -1.96
N VAL A 78 18.90 -8.54 -2.42
CA VAL A 78 19.16 -7.66 -3.58
C VAL A 78 18.38 -8.12 -4.82
N ALA A 79 18.19 -9.43 -5.00
CA ALA A 79 17.44 -9.99 -6.11
C ALA A 79 15.95 -9.62 -6.01
N GLU A 80 15.32 -9.83 -4.85
CA GLU A 80 13.92 -9.46 -4.61
C GLU A 80 13.70 -7.95 -4.75
N MET A 81 14.58 -7.11 -4.18
CA MET A 81 14.51 -5.67 -4.36
C MET A 81 14.63 -5.26 -5.83
N THR A 82 15.53 -5.91 -6.59
CA THR A 82 15.70 -5.63 -8.02
C THR A 82 14.44 -5.99 -8.81
N GLU A 83 13.80 -7.12 -8.48
CA GLU A 83 12.55 -7.56 -9.12
C GLU A 83 11.43 -6.57 -8.86
N VAL A 84 11.17 -6.24 -7.59
CA VAL A 84 10.12 -5.29 -7.19
C VAL A 84 10.30 -3.92 -7.85
N ILE A 85 11.52 -3.36 -7.81
CA ILE A 85 11.80 -2.03 -8.37
C ILE A 85 11.67 -2.02 -9.90
N ARG A 86 12.05 -3.12 -10.57
CA ARG A 86 11.94 -3.23 -12.03
C ARG A 86 10.50 -3.46 -12.47
N ASP A 87 9.81 -4.42 -11.87
CA ASP A 87 8.56 -4.95 -12.40
C ASP A 87 7.35 -4.14 -11.91
N TYR A 88 7.43 -3.53 -10.72
CA TYR A 88 6.38 -2.64 -10.21
C TYR A 88 6.73 -1.15 -10.31
N GLY A 89 8.01 -0.81 -10.39
CA GLY A 89 8.46 0.57 -10.56
C GLY A 89 8.80 0.95 -12.00
N GLU A 90 8.81 -0.01 -12.92
CA GLU A 90 9.23 0.16 -14.32
C GLU A 90 10.62 0.85 -14.48
N GLU A 91 11.52 0.62 -13.51
CA GLU A 91 12.78 1.35 -13.39
C GLU A 91 13.97 0.61 -14.02
N ARG A 92 14.61 1.24 -15.00
CA ARG A 92 15.76 0.70 -15.74
C ARG A 92 17.00 0.46 -14.87
N PHE A 93 17.16 1.22 -13.78
CA PHE A 93 18.30 1.14 -12.88
C PHE A 93 18.03 0.28 -11.64
N ALA A 94 16.99 -0.56 -11.66
CA ALA A 94 16.55 -1.36 -10.52
C ALA A 94 17.69 -2.09 -9.78
N ALA A 95 18.60 -2.73 -10.52
CA ALA A 95 19.72 -3.47 -9.91
C ALA A 95 20.72 -2.55 -9.19
N GLN A 96 20.94 -1.33 -9.68
CA GLN A 96 21.83 -0.36 -9.06
C GLN A 96 21.21 0.25 -7.81
N ILE A 97 19.90 0.54 -7.86
CA ILE A 97 19.12 1.06 -6.73
C ILE A 97 19.06 0.00 -5.62
N ALA A 98 18.72 -1.25 -5.94
CA ALA A 98 18.69 -2.34 -4.97
C ALA A 98 20.04 -2.54 -4.26
N LYS A 99 21.16 -2.50 -5.00
CA LYS A 99 22.51 -2.55 -4.41
C LYS A 99 22.83 -1.33 -3.54
N ALA A 100 22.33 -0.15 -3.90
CA ALA A 100 22.53 1.05 -3.09
C ALA A 100 21.76 0.98 -1.78
N ILE A 101 20.52 0.50 -1.81
CA ILE A 101 19.70 0.24 -0.62
C ILE A 101 20.39 -0.78 0.27
N ASP A 102 20.84 -1.91 -0.29
CA ASP A 102 21.53 -2.97 0.45
C ASP A 102 22.81 -2.48 1.14
N ARG A 103 23.65 -1.73 0.43
CA ARG A 103 24.85 -1.12 1.03
C ARG A 103 24.53 -0.12 2.15
N ARG A 104 23.39 0.57 2.08
CA ARG A 104 23.01 1.60 3.05
C ARG A 104 22.45 1.02 4.34
N ARG A 105 21.86 -0.19 4.28
CA ARG A 105 21.29 -0.89 5.45
C ARG A 105 22.32 -1.76 6.20
N GLN A 106 23.47 -2.06 5.59
CA GLN A 106 24.64 -2.63 6.28
C GLN A 106 25.42 -1.55 7.03
#